data_AF-A0A645HRH1-F1
#
_entry.id   AF-A0A645HRH1-F1
#
_cell.length_a   1.000
_cell.length_b   1.000
_cell.length_c   1.000
_cell.angle_alpha   90.00
_cell.angle_beta   90.00
_cell.angle_gamma   90.00
#
_symmetry.space_group_name_H-M   'P 1'
#
loop_
_entity.id
_entity.type
_entity.pdbx_description
1 polymer ?
#
loop_
_entity_poly.entity_id
_entity_poly.type
_entity_poly.pdbx_seq_one_letter_code
_entity_poly.pdbx_strand_id
1 'polypeptide(L)'
;MILGGKYTDDKYGDFQKEMDMFNLAFCEVMLEGDGRTRADASRQYGSGGKMQGKRFMISATWNAPLAAFDNPNGELFGGKSTADLFLHITSNYKFVGYDVLPDFSVFDIYKSLDVSRSLGAYKTHLKHHCL
;
A
#
# COMPACT_ATOMS: atom_id res chain seq x y z
N MET A 1 -17.05 13.08 -14.44
CA MET A 1 -15.68 12.71 -14.00
C MET A 1 -14.66 13.51 -14.80
N ILE A 2 -13.35 13.51 -14.47
CA ILE A 2 -12.31 14.02 -15.39
C ILE A 2 -11.64 12.83 -16.07
N LEU A 3 -11.79 12.71 -17.38
CA LEU A 3 -11.16 11.69 -18.20
C LEU A 3 -10.20 12.35 -19.19
N GLY A 4 -8.91 11.96 -19.15
CA GLY A 4 -7.89 12.53 -20.03
C GLY A 4 -7.77 14.06 -19.93
N GLY A 5 -8.01 14.64 -18.75
CA GLY A 5 -7.98 16.08 -18.52
C GLY A 5 -9.24 16.84 -18.97
N LYS A 6 -10.28 16.14 -19.44
CA LYS A 6 -11.57 16.74 -19.85
C LYS A 6 -12.67 16.38 -18.87
N TYR A 7 -13.53 17.34 -18.57
CA TYR A 7 -14.76 17.07 -17.83
C TYR A 7 -15.73 16.26 -18.69
N THR A 8 -16.33 15.24 -18.09
CA THR A 8 -17.36 14.39 -18.69
C THR A 8 -18.53 14.23 -17.71
N ASP A 9 -19.70 13.89 -18.24
CA ASP A 9 -20.90 13.59 -17.42
C ASP A 9 -20.85 12.18 -16.79
N ASP A 10 -19.87 11.37 -17.17
CA ASP A 10 -19.71 10.01 -16.66
C ASP A 10 -19.48 10.01 -15.14
N LYS A 11 -20.03 8.98 -14.50
CA LYS A 11 -19.92 8.68 -13.07
C LYS A 11 -19.22 7.34 -12.90
N TYR A 12 -18.64 7.12 -11.73
CA TYR A 12 -17.95 5.87 -11.42
C TYR A 12 -18.82 4.61 -11.69
N GLY A 13 -20.12 4.69 -11.37
CA GLY A 13 -21.06 3.59 -11.60
C GLY A 13 -21.28 3.23 -13.07
N ASP A 14 -20.98 4.14 -14.02
CA ASP A 14 -21.12 3.87 -15.44
C ASP A 14 -20.05 2.89 -15.96
N PHE A 15 -18.98 2.67 -15.20
CA PHE A 15 -17.86 1.76 -15.52
C PHE A 15 -17.92 0.44 -14.75
N GLN A 16 -19.11 0.07 -14.23
CA GLN A 16 -19.24 -1.13 -13.41
C GLN A 16 -18.80 -2.39 -14.16
N LYS A 17 -19.06 -2.47 -15.47
CA LYS A 17 -18.66 -3.62 -16.30
C LYS A 17 -17.14 -3.78 -16.37
N GLU A 18 -16.42 -2.68 -16.56
CA GLU A 18 -14.95 -2.66 -16.60
C GLU A 18 -14.39 -3.01 -15.22
N MET A 19 -14.96 -2.45 -14.16
CA MET A 19 -14.58 -2.77 -12.79
C MET A 19 -14.81 -4.25 -12.46
N ASP A 20 -15.94 -4.82 -12.87
CA ASP A 20 -16.24 -6.23 -12.69
C ASP A 20 -15.24 -7.11 -13.43
N MET A 21 -14.87 -6.74 -14.67
CA MET A 21 -13.87 -7.47 -15.44
C MET A 21 -12.52 -7.49 -14.71
N PHE A 22 -12.05 -6.34 -14.23
CA PHE A 22 -10.80 -6.27 -13.45
C PHE A 22 -10.89 -7.05 -12.15
N ASN A 23 -12.00 -6.96 -11.42
CA ASN A 23 -12.20 -7.66 -10.16
C ASN A 23 -12.24 -9.18 -10.35
N LEU A 24 -12.92 -9.66 -11.40
CA LEU A 24 -12.96 -11.09 -11.73
C LEU A 24 -11.56 -11.61 -12.09
N ALA A 25 -10.84 -10.90 -12.96
CA ALA A 25 -9.46 -11.27 -13.31
C ALA A 25 -8.54 -11.25 -12.09
N PHE A 26 -8.66 -10.25 -11.22
CA PHE A 26 -7.93 -10.17 -9.96
C PHE A 26 -8.23 -11.38 -9.06
N CYS A 27 -9.51 -11.71 -8.86
CA CYS A 27 -9.91 -12.87 -8.07
C CYS A 27 -9.36 -14.17 -8.66
N GLU A 28 -9.45 -14.36 -9.97
CA GLU A 28 -8.99 -15.59 -10.63
C GLU A 28 -7.47 -15.77 -10.53
N VAL A 29 -6.70 -14.70 -10.77
CA VAL A 29 -5.24 -14.78 -10.84
C VAL A 29 -4.59 -14.73 -9.45
N MET A 30 -5.15 -13.94 -8.52
CA MET A 30 -4.48 -13.61 -7.26
C MET A 30 -5.06 -14.29 -6.02
N LEU A 31 -6.26 -14.88 -6.12
CA LEU A 31 -6.97 -15.46 -4.98
C LEU A 31 -7.47 -16.87 -5.27
N GLU A 32 -7.44 -17.74 -4.28
CA GLU A 32 -8.32 -18.91 -4.20
C GLU A 32 -9.66 -18.55 -3.53
N GLY A 33 -9.64 -17.53 -2.68
CA GLY A 33 -10.79 -16.98 -1.97
C GLY A 33 -10.32 -16.00 -0.90
N ASP A 34 -11.17 -15.69 0.08
CA ASP A 34 -10.80 -14.81 1.19
C ASP A 34 -10.06 -15.55 2.33
N GLY A 35 -9.82 -16.85 2.17
CA GLY A 35 -9.14 -17.71 3.12
C GLY A 35 -10.04 -18.33 4.19
N ARG A 36 -11.28 -17.86 4.37
CA ARG A 36 -12.21 -18.45 5.35
C ARG A 36 -12.90 -19.68 4.75
N THR A 37 -13.30 -20.61 5.62
CA THR A 37 -14.13 -21.76 5.23
C THR A 37 -15.12 -22.11 6.34
N ARG A 38 -16.27 -22.65 5.95
CA ARG A 38 -17.28 -23.12 6.92
C ARG A 38 -16.82 -24.35 7.71
N ALA A 39 -15.90 -25.12 7.15
CA ALA A 39 -15.40 -26.35 7.78
C ALA A 39 -14.35 -26.10 8.87
N ASP A 40 -13.71 -24.93 8.87
CA ASP A 40 -12.65 -24.55 9.80
C ASP A 40 -12.72 -23.05 10.08
N ALA A 41 -13.30 -22.72 11.22
CA ALA A 41 -13.47 -21.34 11.69
C ALA A 41 -12.15 -20.69 12.16
N SER A 42 -11.05 -21.45 12.29
CA SER A 42 -9.76 -20.88 12.68
C SER A 42 -9.09 -20.10 11.55
N ARG A 43 -9.44 -20.40 10.28
CA ARG A 43 -8.88 -19.70 9.12
C ARG A 43 -9.31 -18.24 9.10
N GLN A 44 -8.31 -17.36 9.05
CA GLN A 44 -8.52 -15.92 9.09
C GLN A 44 -8.85 -15.35 7.71
N TYR A 45 -9.63 -14.26 7.70
CA TYR A 45 -9.83 -13.45 6.51
C TYR A 45 -8.48 -12.90 6.01
N GLY A 46 -8.24 -13.00 4.70
CA GLY A 46 -6.98 -12.61 4.06
C GLY A 46 -5.93 -13.72 3.96
N SER A 47 -6.31 -14.99 4.20
CA SER A 47 -5.41 -16.15 4.09
C SER A 47 -5.59 -16.97 2.80
N GLY A 48 -6.30 -16.44 1.80
CA GLY A 48 -6.63 -17.14 0.55
C GLY A 48 -5.90 -16.64 -0.69
N GLY A 49 -4.83 -15.86 -0.51
CA GLY A 49 -4.00 -15.36 -1.61
C GLY A 49 -3.19 -16.44 -2.34
N LYS A 50 -2.74 -16.13 -3.56
CA LYS A 50 -1.89 -16.99 -4.41
C LYS A 50 -0.45 -16.47 -4.59
N MET A 51 -0.11 -15.34 -3.99
CA MET A 51 1.14 -14.60 -4.27
C MET A 51 2.25 -14.84 -3.24
N GLN A 52 2.20 -15.96 -2.51
CA GLN A 52 3.21 -16.33 -1.52
C GLN A 52 4.62 -16.36 -2.14
N GLY A 53 5.61 -15.95 -1.34
CA GLY A 53 7.01 -15.85 -1.75
C GLY A 53 7.34 -14.59 -2.56
N LYS A 54 6.34 -13.77 -2.93
CA LYS A 54 6.57 -12.44 -3.50
C LYS A 54 6.62 -11.40 -2.37
N ARG A 55 7.48 -10.39 -2.56
CA ARG A 55 7.73 -9.33 -1.58
C ARG A 55 7.24 -7.98 -2.10
N PHE A 56 6.61 -7.19 -1.23
CA PHE A 56 6.12 -5.84 -1.54
C PHE A 56 6.68 -4.83 -0.54
N MET A 57 7.09 -3.67 -1.02
CA MET A 57 7.61 -2.58 -0.18
C MET A 57 7.09 -1.25 -0.72
N ILE A 58 6.74 -0.33 0.18
CA ILE A 58 6.42 1.05 -0.17
C ILE A 58 7.67 1.90 0.00
N SER A 59 7.98 2.69 -1.02
CA SER A 59 8.99 3.75 -0.97
C SER A 59 8.29 5.07 -1.27
N ALA A 60 8.29 6.00 -0.31
CA ALA A 60 7.52 7.24 -0.38
C ALA A 60 8.36 8.48 -0.09
N THR A 61 7.88 9.62 -0.60
CA THR A 61 8.49 10.94 -0.39
C THR A 61 7.44 11.89 0.16
N TRP A 62 7.77 12.59 1.23
CA TRP A 62 6.85 13.43 1.98
C TRP A 62 7.39 14.85 2.10
N ASN A 63 6.52 15.84 1.88
CA ASN A 63 6.81 17.19 2.35
C ASN A 63 6.71 17.31 3.87
N ALA A 64 5.92 16.43 4.51
CA ALA A 64 5.80 16.43 5.96
C ALA A 64 7.16 16.12 6.62
N PRO A 65 7.51 16.78 7.72
CA PRO A 65 8.66 16.42 8.52
C PRO A 65 8.43 15.09 9.22
N LEU A 66 9.51 14.36 9.55
CA LEU A 66 9.42 13.10 10.29
C LEU A 66 8.66 13.26 11.62
N ALA A 67 8.81 14.40 12.30
CA ALA A 67 8.13 14.70 13.56
C ALA A 67 6.59 14.84 13.47
N ALA A 68 6.02 14.85 12.26
CA ALA A 68 4.58 14.80 12.07
C ALA A 68 4.01 13.38 12.29
N PHE A 69 4.84 12.34 12.12
CA PHE A 69 4.50 10.94 12.31
C PHE A 69 4.86 10.50 13.73
N ASP A 70 4.20 9.45 14.22
CA ASP A 70 4.42 8.91 15.57
C ASP A 70 4.29 9.96 16.69
N ASN A 71 3.61 11.07 16.42
CA ASN A 71 3.41 12.17 17.35
C ASN A 71 1.99 12.12 17.91
N PRO A 72 1.78 11.65 19.16
CA PRO A 72 0.44 11.52 19.75
C PRO A 72 -0.31 12.83 19.85
N ASN A 73 0.41 13.96 19.88
CA ASN A 73 -0.16 15.30 19.96
C ASN A 73 -0.37 15.93 18.57
N GLY A 74 -0.02 15.22 17.49
CA GLY A 74 -0.17 15.71 16.12
C GLY A 74 -1.62 15.63 15.64
N GLU A 75 -2.20 16.77 15.28
CA GLU A 75 -3.60 16.83 14.83
C GLU A 75 -3.85 16.11 13.49
N LEU A 76 -2.91 16.21 12.54
CA LEU A 76 -3.11 15.73 11.17
C LEU A 76 -3.12 14.20 11.08
N PHE A 77 -2.12 13.54 11.67
CA PHE A 77 -1.95 12.09 11.59
C PHE A 77 -2.36 11.37 12.88
N GLY A 78 -2.63 12.09 13.97
CA GLY A 78 -3.15 11.50 15.21
C GLY A 78 -2.26 10.41 15.79
N GLY A 79 -0.95 10.64 15.83
CA GLY A 79 0.02 9.67 16.35
C GLY A 79 0.34 8.49 15.44
N LYS A 80 -0.15 8.46 14.20
CA LYS A 80 0.10 7.38 13.26
C LYS A 80 1.52 7.42 12.68
N SER A 81 2.11 6.24 12.56
CA SER A 81 3.34 6.00 11.81
C SER A 81 3.09 6.03 10.29
N THR A 82 4.14 6.01 9.48
CA THR A 82 4.00 5.80 8.03
C THR A 82 3.34 4.45 7.71
N ALA A 83 3.68 3.40 8.46
CA ALA A 83 3.09 2.07 8.30
C ALA A 83 1.56 2.07 8.56
N ASP A 84 1.10 2.81 9.57
CA ASP A 84 -0.34 2.97 9.86
C ASP A 84 -1.06 3.67 8.71
N LEU A 85 -0.45 4.73 8.16
CA LEU A 85 -1.03 5.46 7.03
C LEU A 85 -1.06 4.60 5.76
N PHE A 86 -0.09 3.70 5.59
CA PHE A 86 -0.02 2.75 4.48
C PHE A 86 -0.78 1.45 4.69
N LEU A 87 -1.47 1.27 5.82
CA LEU A 87 -2.15 0.02 6.16
C LEU A 87 -3.14 -0.42 5.07
N HIS A 88 -3.90 0.52 4.51
CA HIS A 88 -4.88 0.23 3.46
C HIS A 88 -4.24 -0.31 2.17
N ILE A 89 -3.05 0.19 1.80
CA ILE A 89 -2.30 -0.30 0.64
C ILE A 89 -1.73 -1.68 0.96
N THR A 90 -0.98 -1.79 2.05
CA THR A 90 -0.29 -3.01 2.44
C THR A 90 -1.24 -4.16 2.73
N SER A 91 -2.44 -3.88 3.24
CA SER A 91 -3.49 -4.88 3.46
C SER A 91 -3.90 -5.57 2.15
N ASN A 92 -4.00 -4.86 1.03
CA ASN A 92 -4.32 -5.48 -0.26
C ASN A 92 -3.23 -6.46 -0.72
N TYR A 93 -1.96 -6.11 -0.52
CA TYR A 93 -0.83 -7.00 -0.85
C TYR A 93 -0.77 -8.22 0.08
N LYS A 94 -0.98 -8.01 1.38
CA LYS A 94 -1.10 -9.13 2.35
C LYS A 94 -2.25 -10.06 1.99
N PHE A 95 -3.40 -9.51 1.61
CA PHE A 95 -4.60 -10.28 1.28
C PHE A 95 -4.38 -11.25 0.11
N VAL A 96 -3.62 -10.83 -0.91
CA VAL A 96 -3.25 -11.72 -2.02
C VAL A 96 -2.01 -12.57 -1.76
N GLY A 97 -1.38 -12.44 -0.58
CA GLY A 97 -0.33 -13.34 -0.09
C GLY A 97 1.10 -12.83 -0.20
N TYR A 98 1.34 -11.53 -0.45
CA TYR A 98 2.70 -10.98 -0.42
C TYR A 98 3.24 -10.87 1.00
N ASP A 99 4.55 -11.05 1.12
CA ASP A 99 5.33 -10.60 2.26
C ASP A 99 5.55 -9.08 2.17
N VAL A 100 4.89 -8.32 3.06
CA VAL A 100 5.07 -6.87 3.12
C VAL A 100 6.30 -6.53 3.96
N LEU A 101 7.27 -5.88 3.32
CA LEU A 101 8.52 -5.43 3.92
C LEU A 101 8.35 -4.05 4.59
N PRO A 102 9.28 -3.67 5.51
CA PRO A 102 9.31 -2.32 6.09
C PRO A 102 9.36 -1.24 5.01
N ASP A 103 8.53 -0.21 5.14
CA ASP A 103 8.52 0.92 4.22
C ASP A 103 9.79 1.78 4.34
N PHE A 104 10.07 2.53 3.28
CA PHE A 104 11.12 3.55 3.25
C PHE A 104 10.50 4.90 2.94
N SER A 105 10.80 5.92 3.75
CA SER A 105 10.26 7.26 3.57
C SER A 105 11.36 8.32 3.61
N VAL A 106 11.27 9.30 2.70
CA VAL A 106 12.08 10.53 2.72
C VAL A 106 11.18 11.69 3.11
N PHE A 107 11.59 12.49 4.10
CA PHE A 107 10.80 13.57 4.68
C PHE A 107 11.33 14.96 4.31
N ASP A 108 10.51 16.00 4.52
CA ASP A 108 10.82 17.41 4.23
C ASP A 108 11.36 17.69 2.81
N ILE A 109 10.85 16.98 1.79
CA ILE A 109 11.43 17.02 0.44
C ILE A 109 11.43 18.40 -0.26
N TYR A 110 10.63 19.37 0.20
CA TYR A 110 10.68 20.73 -0.33
C TYR A 110 11.53 21.69 0.50
N LYS A 111 11.78 21.39 1.78
CA LYS A 111 12.41 22.33 2.73
C LYS A 111 13.87 21.99 3.05
N SER A 112 14.23 20.72 3.09
CA SER A 112 15.55 20.27 3.55
C SER A 112 16.03 18.99 2.86
N LEU A 113 15.65 18.82 1.58
CA LEU A 113 16.03 17.64 0.81
C LEU A 113 17.54 17.55 0.57
N ASP A 114 18.13 16.48 1.10
CA ASP A 114 19.46 16.00 0.70
C ASP A 114 19.30 14.72 -0.12
N VAL A 115 19.39 14.86 -1.45
CA VAL A 115 19.22 13.77 -2.41
C VAL A 115 20.30 12.70 -2.23
N SER A 116 21.56 13.10 -2.05
CA SER A 116 22.69 12.18 -1.96
C SER A 116 22.59 11.30 -0.71
N ARG A 117 22.27 11.91 0.43
CA ARG A 117 22.02 11.18 1.68
C ARG A 117 20.81 10.26 1.54
N SER A 118 19.71 10.73 0.95
CA SER A 118 18.48 9.95 0.77
C SER A 118 18.71 8.71 -0.10
N LEU A 119 19.46 8.85 -1.20
CA LEU A 119 19.85 7.73 -2.06
C LEU A 119 20.77 6.74 -1.34
N GLY A 120 21.70 7.24 -0.51
CA GLY A 120 22.54 6.40 0.34
C GLY A 120 21.72 5.57 1.33
N ALA A 121 20.81 6.21 2.05
CA ALA A 121 19.90 5.55 2.99
C ALA A 121 18.99 4.53 2.28
N TYR A 122 18.47 4.86 1.11
CA TYR A 122 17.63 3.95 0.33
C TYR A 122 18.39 2.69 -0.09
N LYS A 123 19.63 2.83 -0.59
CA LYS A 123 20.47 1.68 -0.94
C LYS A 123 20.74 0.79 0.27
N THR A 124 20.99 1.38 1.44
CA THR A 124 21.16 0.62 2.69
C THR A 124 19.89 -0.13 3.08
N HIS A 125 18.73 0.53 2.98
CA HIS A 125 17.43 -0.09 3.25
C HIS A 125 17.17 -1.30 2.35
N LEU A 126 17.40 -1.15 1.04
CA LEU A 126 17.24 -2.24 0.07
C LEU A 126 18.15 -3.42 0.39
N LYS A 127 19.42 -3.18 0.77
CA LYS A 127 20.36 -4.25 1.17
C LYS A 127 19.95 -4.98 2.44
N HIS A 128 19.25 -4.31 3.35
CA HIS A 128 18.87 -4.90 4.63
C HIS A 128 17.53 -5.65 4.54
N HIS A 129 16.61 -5.22 3.70
CA HIS A 129 15.24 -5.73 3.67
C HIS A 129 14.84 -6.45 2.37
N CYS A 130 15.45 -6.13 1.23
CA CYS A 130 14.99 -6.57 -0.09
C CYS A 130 15.97 -7.51 -0.81
N LEU A 131 17.27 -7.24 -0.70
CA LEU A 131 18.34 -7.96 -1.40
C LEU A 131 18.93 -9.04 -0.49
#